data_AF-A0A7X1NWV8-F1
#
_entry.id   AF-A0A7X1NWV8-F1
#
_cell.length_a   1.000
_cell.length_b   1.000
_cell.length_c   1.000
_cell.angle_alpha   90.00
_cell.angle_beta   90.00
_cell.angle_gamma   90.00
#
_symmetry.space_group_name_H-M   'P 1'
#
loop_
_entity.id
_entity.type
_entity.pdbx_description
1 polymer ?
#
loop_
_entity_poly.entity_id
_entity_poly.type
_entity_poly.pdbx_seq_one_letter_code
_entity_poly.pdbx_strand_id
1 'polypeptide(L)'
;MRTRYGWALAGALVLTGCEEATRKYDEDRATRLAGDNALYYRARCVEAIERFRVKPGPNEGTLPRTLDGQSCESPVLNEYALSAEQAELVQSSVIRLDPTRLSAYTIVIQGKDGKTYDYRDRGTAEAAAEQAGTFEDSSAGGTVPAPDLPEEEGSPEISKGDGAE
;
A
#
# COMPACT_ATOMS: atom_id res chain seq x y z
N MET A 1 44.98 -24.45 60.48
CA MET A 1 44.28 -23.17 60.23
C MET A 1 43.53 -23.28 58.92
N ARG A 2 42.20 -23.07 58.95
CA ARG A 2 41.28 -23.32 57.82
C ARG A 2 41.33 -22.18 56.80
N THR A 3 41.52 -22.57 55.54
CA THR A 3 41.50 -21.75 54.33
C THR A 3 40.11 -21.10 54.14
N ARG A 4 40.09 -19.76 54.04
CA ARG A 4 38.90 -18.96 53.70
C ARG A 4 39.12 -18.31 52.33
N TYR A 5 38.79 -19.02 51.26
CA TYR A 5 38.67 -18.47 49.90
C TYR A 5 37.39 -19.02 49.27
N GLY A 6 36.26 -18.38 49.54
CA GLY A 6 34.95 -18.87 49.07
C GLY A 6 34.02 -17.78 48.52
N TRP A 7 34.48 -16.54 48.38
CA TRP A 7 33.60 -15.38 48.11
C TRP A 7 34.03 -14.52 46.92
N ALA A 8 34.86 -15.04 46.01
CA ALA A 8 35.32 -14.29 44.83
C ALA A 8 34.68 -14.72 43.50
N LEU A 9 33.92 -15.83 43.45
CA LEU A 9 33.43 -16.40 42.18
C LEU A 9 31.99 -16.00 41.80
N ALA A 10 31.23 -15.35 42.68
CA ALA A 10 29.84 -14.97 42.40
C ALA A 10 29.69 -13.65 41.61
N GLY A 11 30.73 -12.81 41.54
CA GLY A 11 30.66 -11.50 40.87
C GLY A 11 30.94 -11.51 39.36
N ALA A 12 31.62 -12.54 38.85
CA ALA A 12 32.03 -12.59 37.43
C ALA A 12 30.91 -13.06 36.48
N LEU A 13 29.94 -13.85 36.97
CA LEU A 13 28.87 -14.42 36.15
C LEU A 13 27.74 -13.43 35.83
N VAL A 14 27.62 -12.32 36.56
CA VAL A 14 26.56 -11.32 36.34
C VAL A 14 26.93 -10.35 35.21
N LEU A 15 28.22 -10.10 34.97
CA LEU A 15 28.67 -9.13 33.97
C LEU A 15 28.61 -9.68 32.53
N THR A 16 28.87 -10.97 32.32
CA THR A 16 28.81 -11.59 30.97
C THR A 16 27.37 -11.76 30.48
N GLY A 17 26.41 -11.95 31.39
CA GLY A 17 24.99 -12.04 31.03
C GLY A 17 24.38 -10.70 30.57
N CYS A 18 24.95 -9.57 31.01
CA CYS A 18 24.51 -8.25 30.54
C CYS A 18 24.94 -7.99 29.09
N GLU A 19 26.14 -8.40 28.69
CA GLU A 19 26.65 -8.20 27.32
C GLU A 19 25.87 -9.03 26.29
N GLU A 20 25.49 -10.26 26.64
CA GLU A 20 24.67 -11.11 25.75
C GLU A 20 23.23 -10.60 25.64
N ALA A 21 22.65 -10.11 26.75
CA ALA A 21 21.30 -9.54 26.75
C ALA A 21 21.24 -8.24 25.93
N THR A 22 22.24 -7.36 26.04
CA THR A 22 22.30 -6.14 25.23
C THR A 22 22.52 -6.45 23.76
N ARG A 23 23.43 -7.38 23.42
CA ARG A 23 23.66 -7.80 22.03
C ARG A 23 22.38 -8.33 21.40
N LYS A 24 21.66 -9.22 22.09
CA LYS A 24 20.39 -9.76 21.60
C LYS A 24 19.33 -8.67 21.42
N TYR A 25 19.24 -7.72 22.36
CA TYR A 25 18.30 -6.60 22.25
C TYR A 25 18.62 -5.72 21.04
N ASP A 26 19.89 -5.43 20.79
CA ASP A 26 20.34 -4.61 19.66
C ASP A 26 20.09 -5.31 18.32
N GLU A 27 20.34 -6.62 18.24
CA GLU A 27 20.03 -7.46 17.08
C GLU A 27 18.52 -7.49 16.78
N ASP A 28 17.69 -7.69 17.81
CA ASP A 28 16.23 -7.68 17.68
C ASP A 28 15.73 -6.30 17.22
N ARG A 29 16.30 -5.23 17.78
CA ARG A 29 15.95 -3.85 17.41
C ARG A 29 16.36 -3.55 15.97
N ALA A 30 17.57 -3.95 15.55
CA ALA A 30 18.04 -3.77 14.18
C ALA A 30 17.16 -4.52 13.18
N THR A 31 16.75 -5.76 13.53
CA THR A 31 15.85 -6.58 12.71
C THR A 31 14.48 -5.92 12.55
N ARG A 32 13.90 -5.39 13.63
CA ARG A 32 12.62 -4.67 13.57
C ARG A 32 12.73 -3.42 12.71
N LEU A 33 13.78 -2.62 12.91
CA LEU A 33 14.02 -1.42 12.12
C LEU A 33 14.17 -1.74 10.63
N ALA A 34 14.88 -2.82 10.28
CA ALA A 34 15.01 -3.28 8.90
C ALA A 34 13.66 -3.70 8.29
N GLY A 35 12.79 -4.33 9.07
CA GLY A 35 11.43 -4.65 8.64
C GLY A 35 10.55 -3.41 8.45
N ASP A 36 10.61 -2.45 9.37
CA ASP A 36 9.87 -1.18 9.28
C ASP A 36 10.33 -0.36 8.07
N ASN A 37 11.65 -0.33 7.82
CA ASN A 37 12.25 0.28 6.64
C ASN A 37 11.75 -0.35 5.33
N ALA A 38 11.61 -1.68 5.28
CA ALA A 38 11.08 -2.37 4.11
C ALA A 38 9.60 -2.03 3.86
N LEU A 39 8.79 -1.95 4.93
CA LEU A 39 7.39 -1.53 4.85
C LEU A 39 7.24 -0.07 4.40
N TYR A 40 8.08 0.81 4.93
CA TYR A 40 8.13 2.22 4.54
C TYR A 40 8.52 2.36 3.06
N TYR A 41 9.60 1.71 2.64
CA TYR A 41 10.04 1.71 1.24
C TYR A 41 8.94 1.19 0.31
N ARG A 42 8.26 0.10 0.68
CA ARG A 42 7.11 -0.44 -0.06
C ARG A 42 6.01 0.59 -0.27
N ALA A 43 5.60 1.26 0.80
CA ALA A 43 4.55 2.28 0.73
C ALA A 43 4.94 3.44 -0.19
N ARG A 44 6.20 3.90 -0.13
CA ARG A 44 6.72 4.94 -1.01
C ARG A 44 6.78 4.49 -2.48
N CYS A 45 7.15 3.23 -2.72
CA CYS A 45 7.14 2.66 -4.07
C CYS A 45 5.74 2.60 -4.67
N VAL A 46 4.74 2.15 -3.89
CA VAL A 46 3.33 2.19 -4.30
C VAL A 46 2.93 3.63 -4.68
N GLU A 47 3.17 4.58 -3.79
CA GLU A 47 2.81 5.99 -4.02
C GLU A 47 3.49 6.56 -5.29
N ALA A 48 4.74 6.20 -5.56
CA ALA A 48 5.45 6.61 -6.77
C ALA A 48 4.79 6.07 -8.04
N ILE A 49 4.47 4.77 -8.06
CA ILE A 49 3.79 4.12 -9.20
C ILE A 49 2.40 4.73 -9.41
N GLU A 50 1.66 4.98 -8.33
CA GLU A 50 0.32 5.58 -8.40
C GLU A 50 0.36 7.01 -8.94
N ARG A 51 1.29 7.84 -8.46
CA ARG A 51 1.48 9.21 -8.98
C ARG A 51 1.89 9.21 -10.45
N PHE A 52 2.74 8.25 -10.85
CA PHE A 52 3.11 8.08 -12.25
C PHE A 52 1.89 7.69 -13.10
N ARG A 53 1.05 6.77 -12.62
CA ARG A 53 -0.13 6.26 -13.32
C ARG A 53 -1.18 7.35 -13.59
N VAL A 54 -1.40 8.26 -12.65
CA VAL A 54 -2.41 9.33 -12.79
C VAL A 54 -1.86 10.60 -13.45
N LYS A 55 -0.58 10.62 -13.85
CA LYS A 55 0.01 11.78 -14.50
C LYS A 55 -0.63 12.00 -15.88
N PRO A 56 -1.16 13.20 -16.17
CA PRO A 56 -1.75 13.49 -17.47
C PRO A 56 -0.70 13.37 -18.57
N GLY A 57 -1.05 12.65 -19.65
CA GLY A 57 -0.13 12.38 -20.75
C GLY A 57 -0.46 11.10 -21.53
N PRO A 58 0.42 10.67 -22.43
CA PRO A 58 0.16 9.53 -23.32
C PRO A 58 0.03 8.18 -22.60
N ASN A 59 0.45 8.09 -21.33
CA ASN A 59 0.39 6.88 -20.52
C ASN A 59 -0.62 7.00 -19.35
N GLU A 60 -1.48 8.03 -19.36
CA GLU A 60 -2.47 8.22 -18.29
C GLU A 60 -3.32 6.96 -18.06
N GLY A 61 -3.39 6.51 -16.81
CA GLY A 61 -4.11 5.31 -16.41
C GLY A 61 -3.40 3.98 -16.70
N THR A 62 -2.19 3.99 -17.27
CA THR A 62 -1.47 2.75 -17.64
C THR A 62 0.00 2.77 -17.21
N LEU A 63 0.58 1.59 -16.96
CA LEU A 63 2.00 1.45 -16.67
C LEU A 63 2.77 0.98 -17.92
N PRO A 64 3.90 1.62 -18.27
CA PRO A 64 4.69 1.21 -19.42
C PRO A 64 5.35 -0.14 -19.17
N ARG A 65 5.36 -1.01 -20.19
CA ARG A 65 5.95 -2.36 -20.11
C ARG A 65 7.42 -2.37 -19.70
N THR A 66 8.15 -1.30 -19.99
CA THR A 66 9.55 -1.12 -19.60
C THR A 66 9.76 -1.06 -18.09
N LEU A 67 8.71 -0.83 -17.29
CA LEU A 67 8.75 -0.86 -15.83
C LEU A 67 8.76 -2.31 -15.28
N ASP A 68 8.35 -3.30 -16.07
CA ASP A 68 8.38 -4.70 -15.63
C ASP A 68 9.81 -5.20 -15.41
N GLY A 69 10.05 -5.82 -14.26
CA GLY A 69 11.37 -6.27 -13.82
C GLY A 69 12.29 -5.16 -13.32
N GLN A 70 11.83 -3.90 -13.27
CA GLN A 70 12.61 -2.78 -12.75
C GLN A 70 12.41 -2.59 -11.25
N SER A 71 13.33 -1.90 -10.60
CA SER A 71 13.22 -1.50 -9.19
C SER A 71 12.47 -0.16 -9.03
N CYS A 72 12.11 0.22 -7.80
CA CYS A 72 11.35 1.44 -7.55
C CYS A 72 12.18 2.74 -7.73
N GLU A 73 13.49 2.64 -7.92
CA GLU A 73 14.39 3.75 -8.30
C GLU A 73 14.51 3.90 -9.82
N SER A 74 13.79 3.08 -10.59
CA SER A 74 13.94 3.05 -12.03
C SER A 74 13.68 4.41 -12.65
N PRO A 75 14.53 4.88 -13.60
CA PRO A 75 14.32 6.14 -14.30
C PRO A 75 13.01 6.16 -15.12
N VAL A 76 12.39 4.99 -15.35
CA VAL A 76 11.07 4.88 -15.98
C VAL A 76 10.00 5.62 -15.16
N LEU A 77 10.13 5.66 -13.83
CA LEU A 77 9.23 6.41 -12.93
C LEU A 77 9.51 7.92 -12.93
N ASN A 78 10.56 8.38 -13.63
CA ASN A 78 10.95 9.78 -13.78
C ASN A 78 11.05 10.50 -12.42
N GLU A 79 10.40 11.66 -12.26
CA GLU A 79 10.40 12.46 -11.01
C GLU A 79 9.80 11.75 -9.79
N TYR A 80 9.10 10.63 -9.99
CA TYR A 80 8.52 9.84 -8.91
C TYR A 80 9.42 8.68 -8.48
N ALA A 81 10.51 8.41 -9.20
CA ALA A 81 11.46 7.38 -8.81
C ALA A 81 11.97 7.61 -7.37
N LEU A 82 12.10 6.54 -6.60
CA LEU A 82 12.65 6.62 -5.24
C LEU A 82 14.12 7.02 -5.32
N SER A 83 14.59 7.73 -4.29
CA SER A 83 15.99 8.15 -4.22
C SER A 83 16.91 6.97 -3.95
N ALA A 84 18.18 7.10 -4.33
CA ALA A 84 19.21 6.10 -4.00
C ALA A 84 19.32 5.88 -2.47
N GLU A 85 19.15 6.94 -1.66
CA GLU A 85 19.15 6.85 -0.20
C GLU A 85 17.99 5.98 0.32
N GLN A 86 16.81 6.06 -0.32
CA GLN A 86 15.69 5.18 0.01
C GLN A 86 15.97 3.74 -0.41
N ALA A 87 16.66 3.52 -1.53
CA ALA A 87 17.09 2.19 -1.96
C ALA A 87 17.96 1.47 -0.92
N GLU A 88 18.79 2.22 -0.20
CA GLU A 88 19.63 1.69 0.88
C GLU A 88 18.85 1.16 2.08
N LEU A 89 17.54 1.43 2.19
CA LEU A 89 16.70 0.88 3.26
C LEU A 89 16.41 -0.61 3.08
N VAL A 90 16.51 -1.12 1.85
CA VAL A 90 16.17 -2.50 1.48
C VAL A 90 17.37 -3.21 0.85
N GLN A 91 17.25 -4.53 0.64
CA GLN A 91 18.27 -5.29 -0.07
C GLN A 91 18.04 -5.24 -1.58
N SER A 92 16.79 -5.36 -2.02
CA SER A 92 16.40 -5.23 -3.43
C SER A 92 14.91 -4.98 -3.56
N SER A 93 14.48 -4.39 -4.67
CA SER A 93 13.07 -4.27 -5.05
C SER A 93 12.88 -4.64 -6.52
N VAL A 94 11.73 -5.21 -6.85
CA VAL A 94 11.33 -5.49 -8.23
C VAL A 94 9.84 -5.25 -8.40
N ILE A 95 9.49 -4.56 -9.47
CA ILE A 95 8.13 -4.30 -9.93
C ILE A 95 7.81 -5.34 -11.00
N ARG A 96 6.66 -5.97 -10.90
CA ARG A 96 6.13 -6.94 -11.85
C ARG A 96 4.80 -6.46 -12.37
N LEU A 97 4.66 -6.30 -13.68
CA LEU A 97 3.39 -5.90 -14.28
C LEU A 97 2.58 -7.14 -14.65
N ASP A 98 1.27 -7.12 -14.44
CA ASP A 98 0.41 -8.21 -14.90
C ASP A 98 0.39 -8.20 -16.44
N PRO A 99 0.73 -9.33 -17.09
CA PRO A 99 0.86 -9.36 -18.54
C PRO A 99 -0.47 -9.16 -19.26
N THR A 100 -1.59 -9.44 -18.59
CA THR A 100 -2.96 -9.34 -19.12
C THR A 100 -3.62 -8.01 -18.73
N ARG A 101 -3.18 -7.37 -17.65
CA ARG A 101 -3.78 -6.15 -17.08
C ARG A 101 -2.71 -5.13 -16.72
N LEU A 102 -2.40 -4.22 -17.64
CA LEU A 102 -1.36 -3.21 -17.46
C LEU A 102 -1.63 -2.18 -16.35
N SER A 103 -2.84 -2.13 -15.82
CA SER A 103 -3.19 -1.33 -14.64
C SER A 103 -2.86 -2.03 -13.32
N ALA A 104 -2.59 -3.35 -13.34
CA ALA A 104 -2.27 -4.16 -12.17
C ALA A 104 -0.77 -4.46 -12.11
N TYR A 105 -0.21 -4.41 -10.89
CA TYR A 105 1.20 -4.65 -10.65
C TYR A 105 1.44 -5.30 -9.30
N THR A 106 2.59 -5.94 -9.16
CA THR A 106 3.11 -6.49 -7.91
C THR A 106 4.46 -5.87 -7.63
N ILE A 107 4.69 -5.42 -6.40
CA ILE A 107 6.01 -5.02 -5.91
C ILE A 107 6.51 -6.15 -5.01
N VAL A 108 7.74 -6.59 -5.22
CA VAL A 108 8.42 -7.55 -4.36
C VAL A 108 9.68 -6.88 -3.81
N ILE A 109 9.76 -6.78 -2.49
CA ILE A 109 10.90 -6.18 -1.79
C ILE A 109 11.56 -7.23 -0.91
N GLN A 110 12.89 -7.30 -0.98
CA GLN A 110 13.69 -8.04 -0.02
C GLN A 110 14.20 -7.08 1.04
N GLY A 111 13.77 -7.28 2.28
CA GLY A 111 14.21 -6.51 3.43
C GLY A 111 15.61 -6.92 3.87
N LYS A 112 16.32 -6.01 4.54
CA LYS A 112 17.62 -6.31 5.17
C LYS A 112 17.51 -7.24 6.38
N ASP A 113 16.30 -7.49 6.85
CA ASP A 113 15.97 -8.51 7.85
C ASP A 113 15.85 -9.92 7.24
N GLY A 114 16.05 -10.06 5.92
CA GLY A 114 15.99 -11.32 5.19
C GLY A 114 14.57 -11.77 4.83
N LYS A 115 13.55 -10.95 5.08
CA LYS A 115 12.15 -11.26 4.72
C LYS A 115 11.74 -10.62 3.40
N THR A 116 10.76 -11.23 2.78
CA THR A 116 10.11 -10.70 1.58
C THR A 116 8.84 -9.93 1.94
N TYR A 117 8.68 -8.77 1.33
CA TYR A 117 7.53 -7.88 1.48
C TYR A 117 6.91 -7.65 0.11
N ASP A 118 5.74 -8.25 -0.11
CA ASP A 118 5.00 -8.10 -1.35
C ASP A 118 3.87 -7.07 -1.19
N TYR A 119 3.51 -6.46 -2.32
CA TYR A 119 2.31 -5.66 -2.49
C TYR A 119 1.73 -5.99 -3.86
N ARG A 120 0.41 -6.17 -3.93
CA ARG A 120 -0.28 -6.45 -5.19
C ARG A 120 -1.42 -5.45 -5.37
N ASP A 121 -1.31 -4.62 -6.41
CA ASP A 121 -2.44 -3.82 -6.88
C ASP A 121 -3.32 -4.70 -7.76
N ARG A 122 -4.59 -4.80 -7.41
CA ARG A 122 -5.60 -5.53 -8.19
C ARG A 122 -6.11 -4.71 -9.38
N GLY A 123 -5.65 -3.46 -9.51
CA GLY A 123 -6.06 -2.53 -10.55
C GLY A 123 -7.44 -1.92 -10.28
N THR A 124 -7.74 -0.82 -10.97
CA THR A 124 -9.04 -0.13 -10.89
C THR A 124 -10.21 -1.01 -11.35
N ALA A 125 -9.97 -2.07 -12.14
CA ALA A 125 -10.99 -2.96 -12.66
C ALA A 125 -11.59 -3.92 -11.62
N GLU A 126 -10.80 -4.43 -10.66
CA GLU A 126 -11.37 -5.22 -9.56
C GLU A 126 -12.06 -4.31 -8.54
N ALA A 127 -11.59 -3.08 -8.32
CA ALA A 127 -12.34 -2.09 -7.54
C ALA A 127 -13.69 -1.72 -8.21
N ALA A 128 -13.71 -1.59 -9.54
CA ALA A 128 -14.93 -1.40 -10.31
C ALA A 128 -15.80 -2.65 -10.37
N ALA A 129 -15.23 -3.86 -10.40
CA ALA A 129 -15.96 -5.14 -10.38
C ALA A 129 -16.48 -5.50 -8.99
N GLU A 130 -15.78 -5.12 -7.91
CA GLU A 130 -16.28 -5.19 -6.54
C GLU A 130 -17.42 -4.19 -6.37
N GLN A 131 -17.29 -2.94 -6.87
CA GLN A 131 -18.40 -1.98 -6.90
C GLN A 131 -19.58 -2.49 -7.76
N ALA A 132 -19.34 -3.00 -8.97
CA ALA A 132 -20.38 -3.55 -9.82
C ALA A 132 -21.04 -4.79 -9.19
N GLY A 133 -20.26 -5.66 -8.56
CA GLY A 133 -20.74 -6.82 -7.80
C GLY A 133 -21.36 -6.48 -6.44
N THR A 134 -21.25 -5.23 -5.95
CA THR A 134 -22.07 -4.75 -4.82
C THR A 134 -23.45 -4.27 -5.25
N PHE A 135 -23.67 -4.08 -6.56
CA PHE A 135 -24.97 -3.66 -7.12
C PHE A 135 -25.67 -4.73 -7.96
N GLU A 136 -24.98 -5.79 -8.38
CA GLU A 136 -25.58 -6.93 -9.09
C GLU A 136 -25.34 -8.25 -8.33
N ASP A 137 -26.18 -8.58 -7.34
CA ASP A 137 -27.26 -9.56 -7.54
C ASP A 137 -28.24 -9.67 -6.34
N SER A 138 -29.45 -9.21 -6.60
CA SER A 138 -30.79 -9.76 -6.30
C SER A 138 -31.03 -10.84 -5.22
N SER A 139 -32.14 -10.60 -4.48
CA SER A 139 -33.11 -11.58 -3.97
C SER A 139 -32.95 -12.15 -2.56
N ALA A 140 -33.27 -11.32 -1.55
CA ALA A 140 -34.12 -11.77 -0.44
C ALA A 140 -35.47 -11.07 -0.60
N GLY A 141 -36.51 -11.86 -0.87
CA GLY A 141 -37.86 -11.40 -1.17
C GLY A 141 -38.44 -10.46 -0.10
N GLY A 142 -38.97 -9.36 -0.59
CA GLY A 142 -39.81 -8.45 0.16
C GLY A 142 -40.38 -7.44 -0.83
N THR A 143 -41.64 -7.64 -1.20
CA THR A 143 -42.45 -6.62 -1.90
C THR A 143 -42.38 -5.32 -1.10
N VAL A 144 -41.56 -4.38 -1.55
CA VAL A 144 -41.66 -2.99 -1.14
C VAL A 144 -42.84 -2.43 -1.94
N PRO A 145 -43.90 -1.93 -1.30
CA PRO A 145 -45.03 -1.37 -2.02
C PRO A 145 -44.53 -0.18 -2.85
N ALA A 146 -45.10 -0.03 -4.05
CA ALA A 146 -44.91 1.14 -4.88
C ALA A 146 -45.16 2.41 -4.04
N PRO A 147 -44.40 3.51 -4.25
CA PRO A 147 -44.78 4.78 -3.66
C PRO A 147 -46.14 5.18 -4.25
N ASP A 148 -47.16 5.24 -3.40
CA ASP A 148 -48.45 5.86 -3.73
C ASP A 148 -48.18 7.30 -4.17
N LEU A 149 -48.34 7.56 -5.47
CA LEU A 149 -48.58 8.88 -6.00
C LEU A 149 -50.03 9.24 -5.64
N PRO A 150 -50.30 10.32 -4.89
CA PRO A 150 -51.57 10.99 -5.06
C PRO A 150 -51.49 11.80 -6.36
N GLU A 151 -52.21 11.32 -7.39
CA GLU A 151 -52.76 12.19 -8.42
C GLU A 151 -53.69 13.20 -7.74
N GLU A 152 -53.35 14.49 -7.79
CA GLU A 152 -54.35 15.55 -7.90
C GLU A 152 -53.77 16.71 -8.72
N GLU A 153 -54.28 16.79 -9.94
CA GLU A 153 -54.79 17.99 -10.61
C GLU A 153 -54.49 19.33 -9.93
N GLY A 154 -53.75 20.17 -10.64
CA GLY A 154 -53.55 21.55 -10.25
C GLY A 154 -52.68 22.31 -11.24
N SER A 155 -53.15 22.46 -12.48
CA SER A 155 -52.65 23.52 -13.36
C SER A 155 -52.80 24.88 -12.66
N PRO A 156 -51.80 25.76 -12.78
CA PRO A 156 -52.14 27.03 -13.41
C PRO A 156 -51.18 27.38 -14.55
N GLU A 157 -51.75 27.38 -15.75
CA GLU A 157 -51.71 28.46 -16.73
C GLU A 157 -50.45 29.33 -16.78
N ILE A 158 -49.56 29.04 -17.74
CA ILE A 158 -48.60 30.01 -18.26
C ILE A 158 -49.34 30.81 -19.35
N SER A 159 -49.86 31.97 -18.99
CA SER A 159 -50.35 32.94 -19.97
C SER A 159 -49.23 33.88 -20.40
N LYS A 160 -48.91 33.85 -21.69
CA LYS A 160 -48.01 34.77 -22.37
C LYS A 160 -48.77 36.04 -22.70
N GLY A 161 -48.28 37.20 -22.26
CA GLY A 161 -48.78 38.51 -22.65
C GLY A 161 -47.64 39.50 -22.90
N ASP A 162 -47.43 39.81 -24.16
CA ASP A 162 -46.57 40.86 -24.72
C ASP A 162 -46.96 42.28 -24.25
N GLY A 163 -45.94 43.16 -24.10
CA GLY A 163 -45.94 44.50 -24.73
C GLY A 163 -46.44 45.72 -23.94
N ALA A 164 -45.60 46.77 -23.99
CA ALA A 164 -45.90 48.22 -23.90
C ALA A 164 -46.46 48.75 -22.55
N GLU A 165 -46.03 49.87 -21.97
CA GLU A 165 -45.49 51.15 -22.48
C GLU A 165 -44.47 51.75 -21.47
#